data_AF-A0A6W0A3F9-F1
#
_entry.id   AF-A0A6W0A3F9-F1
#
_cell.length_a   1.000
_cell.length_b   1.000
_cell.length_c   1.000
_cell.angle_alpha   90.00
_cell.angle_beta   90.00
_cell.angle_gamma   90.00
#
_symmetry.space_group_name_H-M   'P 1'
#
loop_
_entity.id
_entity.type
_entity.pdbx_description
1 polymer ?
#
loop_
_entity_poly.entity_id
_entity_poly.type
_entity_poly.pdbx_seq_one_letter_code
_entity_poly.pdbx_strand_id
1 'polypeptide(L)'
;RRWVNEKYTRWVKTQPCACCGKPADDPHHLIGHGQGGMGTKAHDLFVLPLCRKHHDELHADTVAFEEKYGSQLELIFRFIDRALAIGVLA
;
A
#
# COMPACT_ATOMS: atom_id res chain seq x y z
N ARG A 1 13.88 13.97 -2.02
CA ARG A 1 14.41 12.68 -2.52
C ARG A 1 13.50 11.56 -2.00
N ARG A 2 13.07 10.63 -2.86
CA ARG A 2 12.24 9.48 -2.47
C ARG A 2 13.01 8.53 -1.54
N TRP A 3 12.37 8.06 -0.47
CA TRP A 3 12.91 6.98 0.37
C TRP A 3 12.57 5.64 -0.28
N VAL A 4 13.61 4.82 -0.48
CA VAL A 4 13.53 3.53 -1.16
C VAL A 4 14.04 2.48 -0.19
N ASN A 5 13.24 1.43 0.02
CA ASN A 5 13.57 0.31 0.90
C ASN A 5 13.00 -0.98 0.31
N GLU A 6 13.86 -1.67 -0.44
CA GLU A 6 13.49 -2.92 -1.10
C GLU A 6 13.16 -4.03 -0.07
N LYS A 7 13.87 -4.07 1.06
CA LYS A 7 13.60 -5.03 2.13
C LYS A 7 12.18 -4.85 2.68
N TYR A 8 11.76 -3.60 2.90
CA TYR A 8 10.41 -3.29 3.35
C TYR A 8 9.38 -3.69 2.29
N THR A 9 9.53 -3.27 1.04
CA THR A 9 8.56 -3.61 -0.03
C THR A 9 8.46 -5.11 -0.28
N ARG A 10 9.56 -5.88 -0.19
CA ARG A 10 9.50 -7.36 -0.22
C ARG A 10 8.73 -7.93 0.96
N TRP A 11 8.90 -7.40 2.17
CA TRP A 11 8.11 -7.81 3.33
C TRP A 11 6.62 -7.47 3.16
N VAL A 12 6.28 -6.32 2.56
CA VAL A 12 4.88 -5.95 2.27
C VAL A 12 4.20 -7.00 1.38
N LYS A 13 4.91 -7.55 0.38
CA LYS A 13 4.37 -8.62 -0.48
C LYS A 13 4.00 -9.90 0.26
N THR A 14 4.55 -10.15 1.44
CA THR A 14 4.23 -11.35 2.23
C THR A 14 3.06 -11.14 3.19
N GLN A 15 2.54 -9.92 3.27
CA GLN A 15 1.44 -9.59 4.17
C GLN A 15 0.07 -9.95 3.54
N PRO A 16 -0.95 -10.18 4.37
CA PRO A 16 -2.33 -10.28 3.90
C PRO A 16 -2.78 -9.00 3.19
N CYS A 17 -3.58 -9.14 2.14
CA CYS A 17 -4.24 -8.05 1.44
C CYS A 17 -5.11 -7.26 2.42
N ALA A 18 -4.95 -5.94 2.44
CA ALA A 18 -5.65 -5.03 3.34
C ALA A 18 -7.19 -5.09 3.18
N CYS A 19 -7.69 -5.50 2.01
CA CYS A 19 -9.13 -5.57 1.73
C CYS A 19 -9.76 -6.93 2.06
N CYS A 20 -9.04 -8.05 1.86
CA CYS A 20 -9.66 -9.38 1.87
C CYS A 20 -8.86 -10.48 2.60
N GLY A 21 -7.70 -10.15 3.15
CA GLY A 21 -6.86 -11.09 3.91
C GLY A 21 -6.15 -12.18 3.09
N LYS A 22 -6.46 -12.33 1.79
CA LYS A 22 -5.69 -13.22 0.89
C LYS A 22 -4.24 -12.73 0.74
N PRO A 23 -3.28 -13.59 0.38
CA PRO A 23 -1.91 -13.14 0.14
C PRO A 23 -1.85 -11.94 -0.82
N ALA A 24 -1.07 -10.92 -0.47
CA ALA A 24 -0.75 -9.83 -1.38
C ALA A 24 0.08 -10.34 -2.56
N ASP A 25 -0.01 -9.64 -3.69
CA ASP A 25 0.78 -9.94 -4.87
C ASP A 25 1.87 -8.88 -5.05
N ASP A 26 1.49 -7.60 -4.97
CA ASP A 26 2.41 -6.47 -5.10
C ASP A 26 2.16 -5.38 -4.03
N PRO A 27 3.20 -4.59 -3.68
CA PRO A 27 3.04 -3.40 -2.86
C PRO A 27 2.39 -2.31 -3.72
N HIS A 28 1.22 -1.84 -3.29
CA HIS A 28 0.55 -0.71 -3.91
C HIS A 28 1.10 0.59 -3.33
N HIS A 29 1.77 1.42 -4.15
CA HIS A 29 2.18 2.77 -3.73
C HIS A 29 1.00 3.74 -3.75
N LEU A 30 0.87 4.55 -2.69
CA LEU A 30 -0.12 5.63 -2.58
C LEU A 30 -0.17 6.49 -3.86
N ILE A 31 -1.36 6.67 -4.42
CA ILE A 31 -1.62 7.55 -5.58
C ILE A 31 -2.58 8.67 -5.21
N GLY A 32 -2.54 9.78 -5.97
CA GLY A 32 -3.53 10.87 -5.82
C GLY A 32 -3.30 11.85 -4.65
N HIS A 33 -2.25 11.68 -3.85
CA HIS A 33 -1.99 12.51 -2.65
C HIS A 33 -0.69 13.32 -2.68
N GLY A 34 -0.17 13.65 -3.87
CA GLY A 34 1.04 14.48 -4.01
C GLY A 34 2.33 13.85 -3.50
N GLN A 35 2.32 12.57 -3.10
CA GLN A 35 3.51 11.82 -2.66
C GLN A 35 4.33 11.24 -3.82
N GLY A 36 3.84 11.39 -5.05
CA GLY A 36 4.51 11.05 -6.30
C GLY A 36 3.92 11.87 -7.46
N GLY A 37 4.55 11.77 -8.62
CA GLY A 37 4.08 12.33 -9.90
C GLY A 37 3.86 11.26 -10.97
N MET A 38 3.47 11.68 -12.18
CA MET A 38 3.21 10.80 -13.32
C MET A 38 4.41 9.87 -13.61
N GLY A 39 4.17 8.56 -13.65
CA GLY A 39 5.21 7.55 -13.90
C GLY A 39 6.20 7.34 -12.75
N THR A 40 5.99 7.97 -11.59
CA THR A 40 6.85 7.82 -10.41
C THR A 40 6.09 7.19 -9.26
N LYS A 41 6.84 6.68 -8.27
CA LYS A 41 6.30 6.02 -7.08
C LYS A 41 6.41 6.94 -5.87
N ALA A 42 5.48 6.80 -4.92
CA ALA A 42 5.61 7.39 -3.61
C ALA A 42 6.81 6.80 -2.83
N HIS A 43 7.09 7.37 -1.65
CA HIS A 43 8.01 6.75 -0.69
C HIS A 43 7.60 5.29 -0.44
N ASP A 44 8.58 4.40 -0.31
CA ASP A 44 8.28 2.98 -0.04
C ASP A 44 7.60 2.77 1.31
N LEU A 45 7.59 3.76 2.20
CA LEU A 45 6.81 3.75 3.44
C LEU A 45 5.29 3.83 3.17
N PHE A 46 4.89 4.47 2.07
CA PHE A 46 3.49 4.68 1.69
C PHE A 46 3.02 3.61 0.71
N VAL A 47 3.22 2.35 1.08
CA VAL A 47 2.68 1.20 0.35
C VAL A 47 1.68 0.45 1.21
N LEU A 48 0.65 -0.12 0.58
CA LEU A 48 -0.23 -1.09 1.23
C LEU A 48 -0.19 -2.46 0.52
N PRO A 49 -0.35 -3.57 1.26
CA PRO A 49 -0.41 -4.90 0.67
C PRO A 49 -1.77 -5.11 0.00
N LEU A 50 -1.78 -5.34 -1.31
CA LEU A 50 -2.98 -5.72 -2.05
C LEU A 50 -2.75 -7.01 -2.84
N CYS A 51 -3.79 -7.84 -2.94
CA CYS A 51 -3.79 -8.90 -3.94
C CYS A 51 -4.08 -8.31 -5.32
N ARG A 52 -3.65 -8.98 -6.40
CA ARG A 52 -3.83 -8.55 -7.80
C ARG A 52 -5.21 -7.94 -8.07
N LYS A 53 -6.28 -8.64 -7.70
CA LYS A 53 -7.66 -8.18 -7.88
C LYS A 53 -7.92 -6.80 -7.30
N HIS A 54 -7.55 -6.59 -6.03
CA HIS A 54 -7.81 -5.31 -5.34
C HIS A 54 -6.84 -4.22 -5.79
N HIS A 55 -5.62 -4.59 -6.18
CA HIS A 55 -4.68 -3.67 -6.80
C HIS A 55 -5.25 -3.11 -8.12
N ASP A 56 -5.74 -4.01 -8.98
CA ASP A 56 -6.34 -3.63 -10.27
C ASP A 56 -7.66 -2.87 -10.08
N GLU A 57 -8.49 -3.25 -9.08
CA GLU A 57 -9.72 -2.52 -8.70
C GLU A 57 -9.42 -1.06 -8.30
N LEU A 58 -8.37 -0.83 -7.51
CA LEU A 58 -7.95 0.51 -7.09
C LEU A 58 -7.47 1.36 -8.27
N HIS A 59 -6.65 0.79 -9.16
CA HIS A 59 -6.18 1.51 -10.36
C HIS A 59 -7.28 1.75 -11.40
N ALA A 60 -8.32 0.91 -11.43
CA ALA A 60 -9.46 1.09 -12.32
C ALA A 60 -10.36 2.25 -11.87
N ASP A 61 -10.68 2.31 -10.57
CA ASP A 61 -11.48 3.38 -9.99
C ASP A 61 -11.14 3.56 -8.50
N THR A 62 -10.30 4.54 -8.21
CA THR A 62 -9.84 4.82 -6.85
C THR A 62 -10.98 5.27 -5.94
N VAL A 63 -11.95 6.03 -6.47
CA VAL A 63 -13.07 6.54 -5.65
C VAL A 63 -13.97 5.38 -5.23
N ALA A 64 -14.40 4.55 -6.18
CA ALA A 64 -15.25 3.39 -5.88
C ALA A 64 -14.53 2.37 -4.97
N PHE A 65 -13.22 2.20 -5.15
CA PHE A 65 -12.40 1.37 -4.27
C PHE A 65 -12.40 1.91 -2.83
N GLU A 66 -12.11 3.20 -2.65
CA GLU A 66 -12.00 3.81 -1.32
C GLU A 66 -13.35 3.85 -0.59
N GLU A 67 -14.46 4.07 -1.31
CA GLU A 67 -15.82 3.96 -0.74
C GLU A 67 -16.12 2.56 -0.19
N LYS A 68 -15.57 1.52 -0.82
CA LYS A 68 -15.87 0.13 -0.49
C LYS A 68 -14.97 -0.46 0.60
N TYR A 69 -13.70 -0.09 0.62
CA TYR A 69 -12.70 -0.70 1.51
C TYR A 69 -12.06 0.27 2.52
N GLY A 70 -12.34 1.57 2.41
CA GLY A 70 -11.68 2.64 3.17
C GLY A 70 -10.60 3.35 2.34
N SER A 71 -10.28 4.58 2.73
CA SER A 71 -9.32 5.42 1.99
C SER A 71 -7.92 4.80 1.96
N GLN A 72 -7.13 5.06 0.92
CA GLN A 72 -5.73 4.64 0.87
C GLN A 72 -4.95 5.12 2.10
N LEU A 73 -5.21 6.35 2.56
CA LEU A 73 -4.55 6.94 3.73
C LEU A 73 -4.86 6.16 5.01
N GLU A 74 -6.12 5.80 5.24
CA GLU A 74 -6.53 5.00 6.39
C GLU A 74 -5.91 3.61 6.38
N LEU A 75 -5.94 2.93 5.23
CA LEU A 75 -5.37 1.61 5.05
C LEU A 75 -3.84 1.62 5.27
N ILE A 76 -3.14 2.60 4.70
CA ILE A 76 -1.70 2.78 4.89
C ILE A 76 -1.37 3.12 6.35
N PHE A 77 -2.13 4.01 6.99
CA PHE A 77 -1.87 4.38 8.39
C PHE A 77 -1.96 3.15 9.31
N ARG A 78 -3.02 2.35 9.18
CA ARG A 78 -3.17 1.08 9.91
C ARG A 78 -2.03 0.10 9.62
N PHE A 79 -1.60 0.04 8.37
CA PHE A 79 -0.53 -0.87 7.97
C PHE A 79 0.85 -0.45 8.50
N ILE A 80 1.15 0.85 8.48
CA ILE A 80 2.38 1.42 9.06
C ILE A 80 2.39 1.21 10.57
N ASP A 81 1.27 1.47 11.26
CA ASP A 81 1.13 1.26 12.70
C ASP A 81 1.47 -0.20 13.07
N ARG A 82 0.88 -1.16 12.35
CA ARG A 82 1.23 -2.58 12.52
C ARG A 82 2.71 -2.85 12.24
N ALA A 83 3.26 -2.33 11.15
CA ALA A 83 4.65 -2.58 10.77
C ALA A 83 5.63 -2.06 11.84
N LEU A 84 5.34 -0.91 12.45
CA LEU A 84 6.09 -0.36 13.57
C LEU A 84 5.93 -1.22 14.82
N ALA A 85 4.71 -1.61 15.17
CA ALA A 85 4.41 -2.41 16.36
C ALA A 85 5.14 -3.77 16.37
N ILE A 86 5.39 -4.36 15.20
CA ILE A 86 6.10 -5.65 15.07
C ILE A 86 7.60 -5.49 14.72
N GLY A 87 8.13 -4.27 14.73
CA GLY A 87 9.57 -4.01 14.57
C GLY A 87 10.11 -4.20 13.15
N VAL A 88 9.29 -4.07 12.11
CA VAL A 88 9.73 -4.22 10.71
C VAL A 88 10.57 -3.03 10.23
N LEU A 89 10.27 -1.84 10.75
CA LEU A 89 10.87 -0.56 10.35
C LEU A 89 11.91 -0.01 11.35
N ALA A 90 12.41 -0.86 12.27
CA ALA A 90 13.45 -0.52 13.25
C ALA A 90 14.86 -0.87 12.77
#